data_AF-A0A4W5JZF6-F1
#
_entry.id   AF-A0A4W5JZF6-F1
#
_cell.length_a   1.000
_cell.length_b   1.000
_cell.length_c   1.000
_cell.angle_alpha   90.00
_cell.angle_beta   90.00
_cell.angle_gamma   90.00
#
_symmetry.space_group_name_H-M   'P 1'
#
loop_
_entity.id
_entity.type
_entity.pdbx_description
1 polymer ?
#
loop_
_entity_poly.entity_id
_entity_poly.type
_entity_poly.pdbx_seq_one_letter_code
_entity_poly.pdbx_strand_id
1 'polypeptide(L)'
;MPQTSLLTGMLVSSGYNKNLYQSQNQTKVEGYSNAGLCYHDNTLVSGSLEALIHHLVPTMDYYPDMTYSFTFLLSSRLFIHPYELMSKVCHLCVEQQRLSDPQADKVTLYLQCTILY
;
A
#
# COMPACT_ATOMS: atom_id res chain seq x y z
N MET A 1 -4.96 -18.89 45.31
CA MET A 1 -5.45 -17.97 44.26
C MET A 1 -4.62 -18.23 43.01
N PRO A 2 -5.21 -18.47 41.82
CA PRO A 2 -4.42 -18.55 40.60
C PRO A 2 -4.06 -17.12 40.13
N GLN A 3 -2.78 -16.89 39.86
CA GLN A 3 -2.29 -15.63 39.31
C GLN A 3 -2.75 -15.47 37.86
N THR A 4 -3.32 -14.32 37.51
CA THR A 4 -3.50 -13.89 36.13
C THR A 4 -2.17 -13.37 35.59
N SER A 5 -1.60 -14.09 34.62
CA SER A 5 -0.44 -13.59 33.86
C SER A 5 -0.86 -12.36 33.06
N LEU A 6 -0.17 -11.24 33.26
CA LEU A 6 -0.34 -10.02 32.48
C LEU A 6 0.17 -10.30 31.06
N LEU A 7 -0.74 -10.31 30.09
CA LEU A 7 -0.39 -10.22 28.68
C LEU A 7 0.09 -8.79 28.38
N THR A 8 1.31 -8.48 28.79
CA THR A 8 2.02 -7.27 28.38
C THR A 8 2.25 -7.34 26.88
N GLY A 9 1.65 -6.40 26.15
CA GLY A 9 1.69 -6.31 24.70
C GLY A 9 3.12 -6.31 24.17
N MET A 10 3.53 -7.44 23.60
CA MET A 10 4.70 -7.56 22.75
C MET A 10 4.36 -6.95 21.39
N LEU A 11 4.29 -5.61 21.32
CA LEU A 11 4.61 -4.94 20.07
C LEU A 11 6.11 -5.10 19.88
N VAL A 12 6.49 -6.21 19.27
CA VAL A 12 7.85 -6.47 18.84
C VAL A 12 8.23 -5.32 17.93
N SER A 13 9.09 -4.44 18.44
CA SER A 13 9.83 -3.47 17.63
C SER A 13 10.70 -4.28 16.68
N SER A 14 10.14 -4.62 15.53
CA SER A 14 10.84 -5.36 14.48
C SER A 14 11.94 -4.46 13.96
N GLY A 15 13.19 -4.87 14.18
CA GLY A 15 14.38 -4.14 13.76
C GLY A 15 14.33 -3.84 12.27
N TYR A 16 14.19 -2.56 11.96
CA TYR A 16 14.12 -2.04 10.59
C TYR A 16 15.47 -2.23 9.91
N ASN A 17 15.57 -3.17 8.96
CA ASN A 17 16.72 -3.27 8.05
C ASN A 17 16.42 -2.44 6.79
N LYS A 18 16.97 -1.23 6.75
CA LYS A 18 16.88 -0.28 5.65
C LYS A 18 17.88 -0.60 4.52
N ASN A 19 17.66 -1.66 3.76
CA ASN A 19 18.40 -1.84 2.52
C ASN A 19 17.42 -2.08 1.38
N LEU A 20 17.45 -1.15 0.41
CA LEU A 20 16.72 -1.12 -0.86
C LEU A 20 15.33 -0.47 -0.85
N TYR A 21 15.29 0.85 -0.70
CA TYR A 21 14.39 1.68 -1.54
C TYR A 21 15.17 2.87 -2.09
N GLN A 22 15.88 2.56 -3.17
CA GLN A 22 16.40 3.56 -4.08
C GLN A 22 15.31 3.84 -5.13
N SER A 23 14.47 4.85 -4.88
CA SER A 23 13.91 5.62 -5.99
C SER A 23 14.83 6.81 -6.16
N GLN A 24 15.72 6.67 -7.14
CA GLN A 24 16.70 7.66 -7.52
C GLN A 24 16.01 8.99 -7.80
N ASN A 25 16.47 10.01 -7.08
CA ASN A 25 16.75 11.34 -7.60
C ASN A 25 15.51 12.14 -8.04
N GLN A 26 15.23 13.17 -7.24
CA GLN A 26 14.85 14.51 -7.67
C GLN A 26 15.19 14.77 -9.16
N THR A 27 14.28 14.44 -10.06
CA THR A 27 14.22 14.93 -11.44
C THR A 27 12.74 14.98 -11.77
N LYS A 28 12.27 16.16 -12.18
CA LYS A 28 10.98 16.31 -12.84
C LYS A 28 10.88 15.27 -13.95
N VAL A 29 10.14 14.20 -13.73
CA VAL A 29 9.71 13.30 -14.80
C VAL A 29 8.23 13.03 -14.58
N GLU A 30 7.50 13.40 -15.61
CA GLU A 30 6.06 13.43 -15.72
C GLU A 30 5.53 11.99 -15.69
N GLY A 31 4.87 11.64 -14.59
CA GLY A 31 4.20 10.36 -14.40
C GLY A 31 3.45 10.42 -13.07
N TYR A 32 2.12 10.26 -13.13
CA TYR A 32 1.11 10.61 -12.13
C TYR A 32 1.25 10.04 -10.69
N SER A 33 2.33 9.32 -10.34
CA SER A 33 2.37 8.46 -9.14
C SER A 33 3.06 9.04 -7.89
N ASN A 34 3.88 10.10 -8.00
CA ASN A 34 4.73 10.54 -6.87
C ASN A 34 4.42 11.97 -6.39
N ALA A 35 3.45 12.65 -7.00
CA ALA A 35 3.05 14.01 -6.68
C ALA A 35 2.19 14.03 -5.39
N GLY A 36 2.82 13.80 -4.24
CA GLY A 36 2.10 13.90 -2.97
C GLY A 36 2.71 13.17 -1.78
N LEU A 37 3.83 12.45 -1.92
CA LEU A 37 4.51 11.78 -0.81
C LEU A 37 5.64 12.63 -0.24
N CYS A 38 5.74 12.70 1.09
CA CYS A 38 6.77 13.42 1.84
C CYS A 38 7.68 12.43 2.57
N TYR A 39 8.97 12.45 2.24
CA TYR A 39 9.98 11.59 2.83
C TYR A 39 10.95 12.39 3.72
N HIS A 40 11.36 11.78 4.83
CA HIS A 40 12.42 12.28 5.71
C HIS A 40 13.37 11.13 6.01
N ASP A 41 14.67 11.30 5.77
CA ASP A 41 15.70 10.26 5.96
C ASP A 41 15.29 8.90 5.35
N ASN A 42 14.79 8.93 4.10
CA ASN A 42 14.28 7.78 3.36
C ASN A 42 13.05 7.08 3.98
N THR A 43 12.42 7.68 4.98
CA THR A 43 11.19 7.18 5.62
C THR A 43 10.01 7.99 5.13
N LEU A 44 8.93 7.33 4.70
CA LEU A 44 7.67 7.98 4.35
C LEU A 44 7.05 8.56 5.62
N VAL A 45 6.91 9.88 5.69
CA VAL A 45 6.36 10.59 6.87
C VAL A 45 4.89 10.94 6.66
N SER A 46 4.54 11.39 5.47
CA SER A 46 3.18 11.84 5.17
C SER A 46 2.92 11.87 3.67
N GLY A 47 1.66 12.09 3.28
CA GLY A 47 1.30 12.39 1.91
C GLY A 47 -0.18 12.68 1.76
N SER A 48 -0.61 12.99 0.53
CA SER A 48 -2.04 13.02 0.21
C SER A 48 -2.65 11.63 0.35
N LEU A 49 -3.94 11.56 0.64
CA LEU A 49 -4.65 10.28 0.77
C LEU A 49 -4.51 9.45 -0.52
N GLU A 50 -4.64 10.09 -1.68
CA GLU A 50 -4.51 9.48 -2.99
C GLU A 50 -3.11 8.89 -3.18
N ALA A 51 -2.05 9.63 -2.85
CA ALA A 51 -0.69 9.14 -2.99
C ALA A 51 -0.40 7.97 -2.03
N LEU A 52 -0.94 8.02 -0.81
CA LEU A 52 -0.84 6.91 0.15
C LEU A 52 -1.59 5.67 -0.32
N ILE A 53 -2.75 5.83 -0.95
CA ILE A 53 -3.50 4.72 -1.56
C ILE A 53 -2.71 4.12 -2.73
N HIS A 54 -2.11 4.94 -3.60
CA HIS A 54 -1.24 4.44 -4.67
C HIS A 54 -0.04 3.66 -4.13
N HIS A 55 0.60 4.15 -3.05
CA HIS A 55 1.73 3.47 -2.42
C HIS A 55 1.34 2.16 -1.71
N LEU A 56 0.04 1.91 -1.49
CA LEU A 56 -0.45 0.64 -0.96
C LEU A 56 -0.49 -0.47 -2.03
N VAL A 57 -0.59 -0.10 -3.31
CA VAL A 57 -0.74 -1.07 -4.40
C VAL A 57 0.65 -1.56 -4.85
N PRO A 58 0.95 -2.87 -4.77
CA PRO A 58 2.21 -3.41 -5.27
C PRO A 58 2.35 -3.25 -6.78
N THR A 59 3.53 -2.84 -7.24
CA THR A 59 3.90 -2.76 -8.67
C THR A 59 5.00 -3.79 -8.99
N MET A 60 5.45 -3.86 -10.24
CA MET A 60 6.51 -4.79 -10.66
C MET A 60 7.86 -4.52 -9.99
N ASP A 61 8.11 -3.27 -9.61
CA ASP A 61 9.36 -2.75 -9.08
C ASP A 61 9.27 -2.32 -7.60
N TYR A 62 8.08 -2.41 -7.00
CA TYR A 62 7.84 -1.99 -5.63
C TYR A 62 6.82 -2.87 -4.91
N TYR A 63 7.16 -3.28 -3.69
CA TYR A 63 6.25 -3.99 -2.79
C TYR A 63 6.18 -3.26 -1.44
N PRO A 64 5.00 -2.83 -0.97
CA PRO A 64 4.91 -2.10 0.28
C PRO A 64 5.34 -2.95 1.47
N ASP A 65 6.12 -2.36 2.38
CA ASP A 65 6.46 -3.01 3.64
C ASP A 65 5.18 -3.37 4.41
N MET A 66 5.23 -4.48 5.14
CA MET A 66 4.20 -4.91 6.07
C MET A 66 3.88 -3.83 7.10
N THR A 67 4.88 -3.09 7.59
CA THR A 67 4.67 -1.99 8.56
C THR A 67 3.80 -0.88 7.95
N TYR A 68 4.12 -0.45 6.71
CA TYR A 68 3.34 0.56 6.02
C TYR A 68 1.91 0.07 5.77
N SER A 69 1.78 -1.13 5.18
CA SER A 69 0.50 -1.73 4.83
C SER A 69 -0.42 -1.84 6.05
N PHE A 70 0.12 -2.36 7.17
CA PHE A 70 -0.63 -2.50 8.41
C PHE A 70 -1.03 -1.14 8.98
N THR A 71 -0.08 -0.20 9.09
CA THR A 71 -0.33 1.13 9.65
C THR A 71 -1.37 1.91 8.84
N PHE A 72 -1.24 1.88 7.51
CA PHE A 72 -2.18 2.55 6.62
C PHE A 72 -3.57 1.91 6.71
N LEU A 73 -3.70 0.59 6.62
CA LEU A 73 -5.01 -0.08 6.72
C LEU A 73 -5.68 0.17 8.08
N LEU A 74 -4.91 0.12 9.17
CA LEU A 74 -5.42 0.40 10.52
C LEU A 74 -5.94 1.83 10.66
N SER A 75 -5.24 2.81 10.09
CA SER A 75 -5.55 4.24 10.22
C SER A 75 -6.47 4.80 9.12
N SER A 76 -6.59 4.11 7.98
CA SER A 76 -7.34 4.56 6.79
C SER A 76 -8.80 4.92 7.08
N ARG A 77 -9.42 4.25 8.06
CA ARG A 77 -10.81 4.50 8.49
C ARG A 77 -11.07 5.93 8.95
N LEU A 78 -10.02 6.66 9.34
CA LEU A 78 -10.10 8.06 9.73
C LEU A 78 -10.26 9.01 8.52
N PHE A 79 -9.86 8.55 7.33
CA PHE A 79 -9.78 9.37 6.13
C PHE A 79 -10.69 8.89 5.00
N ILE A 80 -11.02 7.59 4.97
CA ILE A 80 -11.80 6.96 3.90
C ILE A 80 -12.59 5.77 4.43
N HIS A 81 -13.79 5.56 3.88
CA HIS A 81 -14.57 4.37 4.22
C HIS A 81 -13.95 3.09 3.62
N PRO A 82 -14.00 1.94 4.32
CA PRO A 82 -13.36 0.71 3.85
C PRO A 82 -13.79 0.26 2.45
N TYR A 83 -15.08 0.42 2.11
CA TYR A 83 -15.59 0.05 0.79
C TYR A 83 -15.05 0.97 -0.31
N GLU A 84 -14.88 2.26 -0.01
CA GLU A 84 -14.36 3.24 -0.95
C GLU A 84 -12.86 3.01 -1.18
N LEU A 85 -12.11 2.73 -0.11
CA LEU A 85 -10.70 2.36 -0.21
C LEU A 85 -10.52 1.13 -1.10
N MET A 86 -11.33 0.08 -0.88
CA MET A 86 -11.22 -1.15 -1.66
C MET A 86 -11.57 -0.91 -3.13
N SER A 87 -12.57 -0.09 -3.42
CA SER A 87 -12.90 0.31 -4.80
C SER A 87 -11.72 1.02 -5.50
N LYS A 88 -11.08 1.98 -4.82
CA LYS A 88 -9.92 2.71 -5.34
C LYS A 88 -8.73 1.78 -5.60
N VAL A 89 -8.39 0.91 -4.64
CA VAL A 89 -7.30 -0.07 -4.78
C VAL A 89 -7.56 -1.00 -5.96
N CYS A 90 -8.78 -1.55 -6.09
CA CYS A 90 -9.14 -2.41 -7.22
C CYS A 90 -8.98 -1.68 -8.57
N HIS A 91 -9.42 -0.42 -8.65
CA HIS A 91 -9.27 0.37 -9.88
C HIS A 91 -7.79 0.54 -10.26
N LEU A 92 -6.94 0.86 -9.28
CA LEU A 92 -5.50 1.01 -9.49
C LEU A 92 -4.83 -0.30 -9.93
N CYS A 93 -5.23 -1.44 -9.36
CA CYS A 93 -4.73 -2.74 -9.80
C CYS A 93 -5.07 -3.01 -11.28
N VAL A 94 -6.30 -2.69 -11.71
CA VAL A 94 -6.73 -2.86 -13.11
C VAL A 94 -5.96 -1.92 -14.05
N GLU A 95 -5.75 -0.67 -13.64
CA GLU A 95 -4.98 0.29 -14.42
C GLU A 95 -3.52 -0.16 -14.59
N GLN A 96 -2.88 -0.64 -13.52
CA GLN A 96 -1.52 -1.18 -13.58
C GLN A 96 -1.42 -2.45 -14.44
N GLN A 97 -2.43 -3.33 -14.40
CA GLN A 97 -2.48 -4.50 -15.26
C GLN A 97 -2.57 -4.11 -16.74
N ARG A 98 -3.43 -3.15 -17.08
CA ARG A 98 -3.59 -2.66 -18.47
C ARG A 98 -2.30 -2.04 -19.03
N LEU A 99 -1.51 -1.39 -18.18
CA LEU A 99 -0.21 -0.84 -18.55
C LEU A 99 0.86 -1.94 -18.72
N SER A 100 0.70 -3.08 -18.04
CA SER A 100 1.65 -4.19 -18.06
C SER A 100 1.39 -5.18 -19.22
N ASP A 101 0.14 -5.33 -19.67
CA ASP A 101 -0.20 -6.19 -20.82
C ASP A 101 -1.49 -5.71 -21.54
N PRO A 102 -1.42 -5.21 -22.79
CA PRO A 102 -2.60 -4.82 -23.57
C PRO A 102 -3.44 -6.01 -24.09
N GLN A 103 -3.10 -7.27 -23.76
CA GLN A 103 -3.81 -8.48 -24.20
C GLN A 103 -4.28 -9.41 -23.05
N ALA A 104 -4.28 -8.95 -21.80
CA ALA A 104 -4.71 -9.74 -20.64
C ALA A 104 -6.17 -9.49 -20.20
N ASP A 105 -7.02 -8.94 -21.08
CA ASP A 105 -8.32 -8.34 -20.73
C ASP A 105 -9.44 -9.32 -20.37
N LYS A 106 -9.21 -10.65 -20.36
CA LYS A 106 -10.33 -11.60 -20.20
C LYS A 106 -10.25 -12.60 -19.07
N VAL A 107 -9.11 -12.85 -18.44
CA VAL A 107 -9.00 -14.02 -17.52
C VAL A 107 -9.10 -13.63 -16.04
N THR A 108 -8.66 -12.44 -15.63
CA THR A 108 -8.58 -12.07 -14.20
C THR A 108 -9.88 -11.49 -13.64
N LEU A 109 -10.69 -10.80 -14.47
CA LEU A 109 -11.96 -10.20 -14.01
C LEU A 109 -12.99 -11.27 -13.59
N TYR A 110 -12.92 -12.47 -14.17
CA TYR A 110 -13.77 -13.60 -13.74
C TYR A 110 -13.44 -14.08 -12.33
N LEU A 111 -12.16 -14.11 -11.91
CA LEU A 111 -11.81 -14.52 -10.55
C LEU A 111 -12.27 -13.51 -9.49
N GLN A 112 -12.27 -12.21 -9.82
CA GLN A 112 -12.70 -11.18 -8.87
C GLN A 112 -14.22 -11.14 -8.69
N CYS A 113 -15.01 -11.48 -9.72
CA CYS A 113 -16.47 -11.66 -9.60
C CYS A 113 -16.87 -13.00 -8.98
N THR A 114 -16.14 -14.09 -9.21
CA THR A 114 -16.49 -15.42 -8.66
C THR A 114 -16.22 -15.56 -7.15
N ILE A 115 -15.33 -14.77 -6.57
CA ILE A 115 -15.11 -14.80 -5.10
C ILE A 115 -16.09 -13.89 -4.33
N LEU A 116 -16.90 -13.09 -5.05
CA LEU A 116 -17.94 -12.22 -4.47
C LEU A 116 -19.38 -12.75 -4.70
N TYR A 117 -19.57 -13.98 -5.19
CA TYR A 117 -20.87 -14.68 -5.30
C TYR A 117 -20.76 -16.11 -4.77
#